data_AF-A0A1F8TEM1-F1
#
_entry.id   AF-A0A1F8TEM1-F1
#
_cell.length_a   1.000
_cell.length_b   1.000
_cell.length_c   1.000
_cell.angle_alpha   90.00
_cell.angle_beta   90.00
_cell.angle_gamma   90.00
#
_symmetry.space_group_name_H-M   'P 1'
#
loop_
_entity.id
_entity.type
_entity.pdbx_description
1 polymer ?
#
loop_
_entity_poly.entity_id
_entity_poly.type
_entity_poly.pdbx_seq_one_letter_code
_entity_poly.pdbx_strand_id
1 'polypeptide(L)' 'MSGQTKEYRFLVETTRFLVPGLLDTLSDQGPAVEAAMLKIAGRIRPALESLDGGGWTIHSHDVSFQGGLIVVTFLLSR' A
#
# COMPACT_ATOMS: atom_id res chain seq x y z
N MET A 1 17.60 -30.48 10.12
CA MET A 1 17.22 -29.06 9.96
C MET A 1 15.96 -29.05 9.11
N SER A 2 14.78 -28.90 9.72
CA SER A 2 13.56 -28.65 8.97
C SER A 2 13.65 -27.22 8.43
N GLY A 3 13.82 -27.07 7.12
CA GLY A 3 13.75 -25.74 6.50
C GLY A 3 12.32 -25.23 6.67
N GLN A 4 12.12 -24.19 7.49
CA GLN A 4 10.86 -23.46 7.48
C GLN A 4 10.67 -22.88 6.08
N THR A 5 9.68 -23.37 5.35
CA THR A 5 9.29 -22.79 4.07
C THR A 5 8.61 -21.47 4.35
N LYS A 6 9.27 -20.37 3.98
CA LYS A 6 8.74 -19.02 4.14
C LYS A 6 7.58 -18.82 3.15
N GLU A 7 6.40 -18.51 3.67
CA GLU A 7 5.21 -18.22 2.86
C GLU A 7 5.28 -16.76 2.40
N TYR A 8 4.93 -16.50 1.14
CA TYR A 8 4.92 -15.15 0.57
C TYR A 8 3.57 -14.83 -0.05
N ARG A 9 3.11 -13.59 0.14
CA ARG A 9 1.87 -13.07 -0.45
C ARG A 9 1.99 -11.60 -0.80
N PHE A 10 1.08 -11.13 -1.64
CA PHE A 10 0.91 -9.71 -1.91
C PHE A 10 -0.37 -9.18 -1.26
N LEU A 11 -0.25 -8.06 -0.56
CA LEU A 11 -1.38 -7.23 -0.17
C LEU A 11 -1.38 -5.97 -1.05
N VAL A 12 -2.49 -5.70 -1.72
CA VAL A 12 -2.62 -4.55 -2.62
C VAL A 12 -3.68 -3.61 -2.08
N GLU A 13 -3.26 -2.39 -1.74
CA GLU A 13 -4.12 -1.31 -1.29
C GLU A 13 -4.25 -0.26 -2.39
N THR A 14 -5.47 0.18 -2.65
CA THR A 14 -5.72 1.22 -3.65
C THR A 14 -6.53 2.36 -3.06
N THR A 15 -6.23 3.58 -3.48
CA THR A 15 -7.09 4.73 -3.20
C THR A 15 -7.07 5.70 -4.36
N ARG A 16 -8.19 6.36 -4.58
CA ARG A 16 -8.23 7.53 -5.46
C ARG A 16 -7.59 8.70 -4.76
N PHE A 17 -6.87 9.51 -5.52
CA PHE A 17 -6.49 10.86 -5.16
C PHE A 17 -6.98 11.80 -6.26
N LEU A 18 -7.41 13.00 -5.88
CA LEU A 18 -7.76 14.02 -6.86
C LEU A 18 -6.47 14.39 -7.58
N VAL A 19 -6.44 14.20 -8.90
CA VAL A 19 -5.42 14.79 -9.76
C VAL A 19 -5.94 16.17 -10.10
N PRO A 20 -5.36 17.25 -9.55
CA PRO A 20 -5.68 18.60 -9.98
C PRO A 20 -5.30 18.76 -11.47
N GLY A 21 -5.79 19.79 -12.14
CA GLY A 21 -5.67 19.91 -13.60
C GLY A 21 -4.22 19.87 -14.09
N LEU A 22 -4.04 19.69 -15.41
CA LEU A 22 -2.75 19.49 -16.13
C LEU A 22 -1.64 20.54 -15.84
N LEU A 23 -1.95 21.61 -15.13
CA LEU A 23 -1.05 22.73 -14.83
C LEU A 23 -0.59 22.78 -13.37
N ASP A 24 -1.14 21.94 -12.48
CA ASP A 24 -0.76 21.92 -11.07
C ASP A 24 0.49 21.08 -10.89
N THR A 25 1.53 21.70 -10.32
CA THR A 25 2.84 21.07 -10.12
C THR A 25 2.78 19.96 -9.08
N LEU A 26 3.75 19.04 -9.06
CA LEU A 26 3.83 17.96 -8.05
C LEU A 26 3.79 18.50 -6.59
N SER A 27 4.24 19.73 -6.35
CA SER A 27 4.14 20.39 -5.04
C SER A 27 2.70 20.68 -4.62
N ASP A 28 1.80 20.94 -5.57
CA ASP A 28 0.38 21.20 -5.30
C ASP A 28 -0.38 19.90 -4.99
N GLN A 29 0.19 18.75 -5.36
CA GLN A 29 -0.39 17.43 -5.16
C GLN A 29 0.08 16.76 -3.85
N GLY A 30 1.14 17.28 -3.22
CA GLY A 30 1.73 16.72 -2.00
C GLY A 30 0.71 16.42 -0.90
N PRO A 31 -0.15 17.39 -0.50
CA PRO A 31 -1.15 17.17 0.55
C PRO A 31 -2.20 16.11 0.17
N ALA A 32 -2.59 16.04 -1.11
CA ALA A 32 -3.57 15.05 -1.59
C ALA A 32 -2.98 13.63 -1.59
N VAL A 33 -1.71 13.50 -1.98
CA VAL A 33 -0.96 12.24 -1.92
C VAL A 33 -0.74 11.81 -0.46
N GLU A 34 -0.37 12.74 0.41
CA GLU A 34 -0.20 12.46 1.85
C GLU A 34 -1.51 11.96 2.48
N ALA A 35 -2.62 12.65 2.24
CA ALA A 35 -3.93 12.24 2.73
C ALA A 35 -4.36 10.86 2.19
N ALA A 36 -4.03 10.56 0.93
CA ALA A 36 -4.27 9.25 0.33
C ALA A 36 -3.40 8.15 0.98
N MET A 37 -2.12 8.42 1.23
CA MET A 37 -1.21 7.49 1.89
C MET A 37 -1.58 7.24 3.36
N LEU A 38 -2.04 8.26 4.09
CA LEU A 38 -2.56 8.11 5.46
C LEU A 38 -3.78 7.19 5.51
N LYS A 39 -4.69 7.29 4.53
CA LYS A 39 -5.83 6.36 4.41
C LYS A 39 -5.36 4.92 4.20
N ILE A 40 -4.38 4.72 3.32
CA ILE A 40 -3.80 3.39 3.10
C ILE A 40 -3.15 2.88 4.41
N ALA A 41 -2.32 3.70 5.06
CA ALA A 41 -1.66 3.34 6.31
C ALA A 41 -2.65 2.89 7.41
N GLY A 42 -3.79 3.55 7.52
CA GLY A 42 -4.86 3.19 8.45
C GLY A 42 -5.52 1.84 8.18
N ARG A 43 -5.41 1.29 6.96
CA ARG A 43 -6.00 -0.01 6.57
C ARG A 43 -5.01 -1.18 6.64
N ILE A 44 -3.70 -0.92 6.61
CA ILE A 44 -2.67 -1.95 6.56
C ILE A 44 -2.75 -2.91 7.75
N ARG A 45 -2.74 -2.40 8.99
CA ARG A 45 -2.71 -3.27 10.18
C ARG A 45 -3.95 -4.16 10.29
N PRO A 46 -5.19 -3.62 10.17
CA PRO A 46 -6.39 -4.46 10.10
C PRO A 46 -6.33 -5.50 8.98
N ALA A 47 -5.83 -5.14 7.79
CA ALA A 47 -5.70 -6.07 6.68
C ALA A 47 -4.75 -7.23 7.00
N LEU A 48 -3.58 -6.95 7.58
CA LEU A 48 -2.61 -7.97 8.00
C LEU A 48 -3.17 -8.91 9.08
N GLU A 49 -3.94 -8.39 10.03
CA GLU A 49 -4.56 -9.18 11.10
C GLU A 49 -5.69 -10.07 10.56
N SER A 50 -6.43 -9.60 9.55
CA SER A 50 -7.51 -10.35 8.91
C SER A 50 -7.04 -11.40 7.90
N LEU A 51 -5.84 -11.25 7.34
CA LEU A 51 -5.31 -12.12 6.28
C LEU A 51 -4.86 -13.46 6.87
N ASP A 52 -5.59 -14.53 6.57
CA ASP A 52 -5.24 -15.92 6.88
C ASP A 52 -4.82 -16.15 8.35
N GLY A 53 -5.55 -15.53 9.29
CA GLY A 53 -5.31 -15.65 10.72
C GLY A 53 -4.11 -14.85 11.25
N GLY A 54 -3.54 -13.96 10.44
CA GLY A 54 -2.47 -13.06 10.84
C GLY A 54 -1.07 -13.67 10.83
N GLY A 55 -0.15 -13.02 11.55
CA GLY A 55 1.28 -13.39 11.58
C GLY A 55 2.08 -12.94 10.36
N TRP A 56 1.47 -12.15 9.47
CA TRP A 56 2.14 -11.59 8.31
C TRP A 56 2.99 -10.37 8.66
N THR A 57 4.18 -10.31 8.07
CA THR A 57 5.08 -9.16 8.18
C THR A 57 5.33 -8.56 6.80
N ILE A 58 5.42 -7.23 6.72
CA ILE A 58 5.77 -6.55 5.47
C ILE A 58 7.28 -6.69 5.25
N HIS A 59 7.65 -7.30 4.13
CA HIS A 59 9.02 -7.47 3.70
C HIS A 59 9.50 -6.30 2.83
N SER A 60 8.66 -5.85 1.90
CA SER A 60 8.91 -4.69 1.03
C SER A 60 7.60 -4.12 0.52
N HIS A 61 7.66 -2.93 -0.07
CA HIS A 61 6.51 -2.33 -0.73
C HIS A 61 6.93 -1.57 -1.99
N ASP A 62 5.97 -1.38 -2.89
CA ASP A 62 6.06 -0.54 -4.08
C ASP A 62 4.85 0.40 -4.14
N VAL A 63 5.05 1.60 -4.66
CA VAL A 63 4.00 2.61 -4.84
C VAL A 63 3.97 3.03 -6.29
N SER A 64 2.81 2.89 -6.93
CA SER A 64 2.59 3.34 -8.30
C SER A 64 1.37 4.24 -8.41
N PHE A 65 1.43 5.14 -9.40
CA PHE A 65 0.39 6.11 -9.69
C PHE A 65 -0.19 5.81 -11.08
N GLN A 66 -1.50 5.58 -11.16
CA GLN A 66 -2.19 5.33 -12.43
C GLN A 66 -3.51 6.09 -12.49
N GLY A 67 -3.61 7.10 -13.37
CA GLY A 67 -4.89 7.76 -13.67
C GLY A 67 -5.67 8.27 -12.45
N GLY A 68 -4.98 8.85 -11.46
CA GLY A 68 -5.60 9.31 -10.21
C GLY A 68 -5.83 8.22 -9.16
N LEU A 69 -5.21 7.05 -9.32
CA LEU A 69 -5.11 6.03 -8.29
C LEU A 69 -3.68 5.97 -7.76
N ILE A 70 -3.56 5.86 -6.45
CA ILE A 70 -2.37 5.35 -5.80
C ILE A 70 -2.60 3.86 -5.55
N VAL A 71 -1.68 3.03 -6.03
CA VAL A 71 -1.64 1.60 -5.77
C VAL A 71 -0.40 1.33 -4.94
N VAL A 72 -0.60 0.79 -3.74
CA VAL A 72 0.50 0.37 -2.86
C VAL A 72 0.45 -1.15 -2.76
N THR A 73 1.53 -1.77 -3.20
CA THR A 73 1.69 -3.23 -3.17
C THR A 73 2.68 -3.58 -2.08
N PHE A 74 2.30 -4.45 -1.16
CA PHE A 74 3.15 -4.95 -0.08
C PHE A 74 3.49 -6.42 -0.34
N LEU A 75 4.78 -6.74 -0.34
CA LEU A 75 5.22 -8.13 -0.23
C LEU A 75 5.20 -8.52 1.24
N LEU A 76 4.45 -9.56 1.55
CA LEU A 76 4.31 -10.11 2.89
C LEU A 76 5.11 -11.40 3.02
N SER A 77 5.58 -11.69 4.24
CA SER A 77 6.14 -12.99 4.56
C SER A 77 5.73 -13.51 5.94
N ARG A 78 5.63 -14.83 6.05
CA ARG A 78 5.35 -15.58 7.28
C ARG A 78 6.12 -16.88 7.32
#